data_AF-A0A7X5I851-F1
#
_entry.id   AF-A0A7X5I851-F1
#
_cell.length_a   1.000
_cell.length_b   1.000
_cell.length_c   1.000
_cell.angle_alpha   90.00
_cell.angle_beta   90.00
_cell.angle_gamma   90.00
#
_symmetry.space_group_name_H-M   'P 1'
#
loop_
_entity.id
_entity.type
_entity.pdbx_description
1 polymer ?
#
loop_
_entity_poly.entity_id
_entity_poly.type
_entity_poly.pdbx_seq_one_letter_code
_entity_poly.pdbx_strand_id
1 'polypeptide(L)'
;MFCPLHACAPETAAIDFKYTLDHCRENSPNKAYHLIQAFAPGEVSFDEAHQIRKELANKVLEEKYSYVVTTHIDKGHVHNHIICAPTPGRSESAITSGQRVVSC
;
A
#
# COMPACT_ATOMS: atom_id res chain seq x y z
N MET A 1 9.19 15.14 12.00
CA MET A 1 9.85 14.98 10.68
C MET A 1 8.80 14.48 9.72
N PHE A 2 8.43 15.27 8.69
CA PHE A 2 7.45 14.90 7.68
C PHE A 2 8.20 14.32 6.48
N CYS A 3 7.82 13.13 6.03
CA CYS A 3 8.54 12.38 5.01
C CYS A 3 7.61 11.98 3.87
N PRO A 4 7.11 12.94 3.08
CA PRO A 4 6.37 12.63 1.88
C PRO A 4 7.35 12.28 0.78
N LEU A 5 7.20 11.09 0.20
CA LEU A 5 7.85 10.75 -1.06
C LEU A 5 6.75 10.22 -1.99
N HIS A 6 6.36 11.06 -2.93
CA HIS A 6 5.20 10.86 -3.80
C HIS A 6 5.71 10.48 -5.20
N ALA A 7 5.12 9.46 -5.80
CA ALA A 7 5.46 8.86 -7.11
C ALA A 7 6.83 8.15 -7.18
N CYS A 8 6.88 6.90 -6.69
CA CYS A 8 7.97 5.98 -7.03
C CYS A 8 7.87 5.56 -8.49
N ALA A 9 8.99 5.69 -9.23
CA ALA A 9 9.19 4.91 -10.44
C ALA A 9 9.46 3.45 -10.04
N PRO A 10 9.05 2.45 -10.85
CA PRO A 10 9.29 1.05 -10.52
C PRO A 10 10.78 0.74 -10.33
N GLU A 11 11.69 1.46 -10.99
CA GLU A 11 13.13 1.29 -10.80
C GLU A 11 13.64 1.83 -9.44
N THR A 12 13.00 2.86 -8.90
CA THR A 12 13.42 3.54 -7.66
C THR A 12 12.64 3.08 -6.43
N ALA A 13 11.54 2.35 -6.62
CA ALA A 13 10.62 1.95 -5.55
C ALA A 13 11.32 1.31 -4.35
N ALA A 14 12.30 0.43 -4.57
CA ALA A 14 13.04 -0.19 -3.46
C ALA A 14 13.95 0.78 -2.70
N ILE A 15 14.57 1.74 -3.40
CA ILE A 15 15.44 2.77 -2.80
C ILE A 15 14.60 3.73 -1.99
N ASP A 16 13.50 4.19 -2.59
CA ASP A 16 12.54 5.11 -2.01
C ASP A 16 11.90 4.51 -0.75
N PHE A 17 11.47 3.24 -0.82
CA PHE A 17 10.93 2.51 0.31
C PHE A 17 11.95 2.37 1.45
N LYS A 18 13.20 2.06 1.11
CA LYS A 18 14.29 1.98 2.09
C LYS A 18 14.58 3.34 2.72
N TYR A 19 14.58 4.42 1.93
CA TYR A 19 14.79 5.77 2.43
C TYR A 19 13.70 6.16 3.44
N THR A 20 12.43 5.89 3.13
CA THR A 20 11.31 6.09 4.06
C THR A 20 11.47 5.24 5.32
N LEU A 21 11.90 3.99 5.20
CA LEU A 21 12.16 3.13 6.36
C LEU A 21 13.27 3.65 7.26
N ASP A 22 14.38 4.12 6.68
CA ASP A 22 15.56 4.54 7.42
C ASP A 22 15.34 5.91 8.11
N HIS A 23 14.59 6.81 7.46
CA HIS A 23 14.45 8.21 7.91
C HIS A 23 13.13 8.52 8.60
N CYS A 24 12.12 7.66 8.42
CA CYS A 24 10.72 7.93 8.80
C CYS A 24 10.20 6.84 9.75
N ARG A 25 11.13 6.03 10.27
CA ARG A 25 10.96 4.99 11.28
C ARG A 25 10.45 5.59 12.59
N GLU A 26 9.23 5.23 12.98
CA GLU A 26 8.93 5.05 14.40
C GLU A 26 9.48 3.69 14.85
N ASN A 27 9.77 3.52 16.15
CA ASN A 27 10.32 2.29 16.75
C ASN A 27 9.35 1.08 16.70
N SER A 28 8.54 0.96 15.65
CA SER A 28 7.65 -0.15 15.39
C SER A 28 8.46 -1.36 14.92
N PRO A 29 8.10 -2.58 15.39
CA PRO A 29 8.73 -3.81 14.91
C PRO A 29 8.38 -4.12 13.45
N ASN A 30 7.26 -3.60 12.95
CA ASN A 30 6.78 -3.81 11.59
C ASN A 30 7.52 -2.90 10.60
N LYS A 31 8.07 -3.49 9.54
CA LYS A 31 8.86 -2.77 8.53
C LYS A 31 8.02 -2.39 7.32
N ALA A 32 6.87 -3.03 7.11
CA ALA A 32 5.95 -2.65 6.05
C ALA A 32 4.54 -3.12 6.39
N TYR A 33 3.56 -2.49 5.77
CA TYR A 33 2.21 -3.02 5.68
C TYR A 33 1.95 -3.53 4.26
N HIS A 34 1.46 -4.76 4.16
CA HIS A 34 1.03 -5.36 2.91
C HIS A 34 -0.49 -5.54 2.94
N LEU A 35 -1.22 -4.69 2.21
CA LEU A 35 -2.66 -4.78 2.07
C LEU A 35 -3.01 -5.62 0.84
N ILE A 36 -3.91 -6.58 1.04
CA ILE A 36 -4.43 -7.43 -0.03
C ILE A 36 -5.93 -7.16 -0.17
N GLN A 37 -6.32 -6.68 -1.34
CA GLN A 37 -7.73 -6.49 -1.71
C GLN A 37 -8.03 -7.43 -2.87
N ALA A 38 -9.00 -8.32 -2.70
CA ALA A 38 -9.44 -9.22 -3.75
C ALA A 38 -10.90 -8.91 -4.10
N PHE A 39 -11.23 -9.05 -5.37
CA PHE A 39 -12.60 -8.92 -5.89
C PHE A 39 -13.10 -10.28 -6.33
N ALA A 40 -14.41 -10.49 -6.31
CA ALA A 40 -15.02 -11.67 -6.89
C ALA A 40 -14.85 -11.69 -8.42
N PRO A 41 -14.84 -12.88 -9.06
CA PRO A 41 -14.76 -12.97 -10.52
C PRO A 41 -15.90 -12.18 -11.18
N GLY A 42 -15.56 -11.24 -12.06
CA GLY A 42 -16.54 -10.40 -12.77
C GLY A 42 -17.11 -9.23 -11.96
N GLU A 43 -16.67 -9.00 -10.72
CA GLU A 43 -17.12 -7.87 -9.90
C GLU A 43 -16.58 -6.54 -10.41
N VAL A 44 -15.34 -6.52 -10.89
CA VAL A 44 -14.66 -5.33 -11.41
C VAL A 44 -13.82 -5.65 -12.64
N SER A 45 -13.68 -4.68 -13.54
CA SER A 45 -12.68 -4.73 -14.62
C SER A 45 -11.26 -4.45 -14.09
N PHE A 46 -10.23 -4.76 -14.89
CA PHE A 46 -8.84 -4.48 -14.53
C PHE A 46 -8.58 -2.98 -14.28
N ASP A 47 -9.13 -2.12 -15.14
CA ASP A 47 -8.98 -0.67 -15.01
C ASP A 47 -9.69 -0.13 -13.77
N GLU A 48 -10.90 -0.61 -13.48
CA GLU A 48 -11.63 -0.25 -12.24
C GLU A 48 -10.87 -0.72 -11.00
N ALA A 49 -10.38 -1.96 -10.99
CA ALA A 49 -9.60 -2.48 -9.88
C ALA A 49 -8.32 -1.65 -9.64
N HIS A 50 -7.70 -1.14 -10.71
CA HIS A 50 -6.53 -0.26 -10.61
C HIS A 50 -6.89 1.13 -10.04
N GLN A 51 -8.03 1.71 -10.44
CA GLN A 51 -8.50 2.99 -9.90
C GLN A 51 -8.92 2.89 -8.43
N ILE A 52 -9.76 1.90 -8.09
CA ILE A 52 -10.22 1.64 -6.71
C ILE A 52 -9.04 1.53 -5.76
N ARG A 53 -7.97 0.91 -6.24
CA ARG A 53 -6.75 0.75 -5.48
C ARG A 53 -5.96 2.03 -5.27
N LYS A 54 -5.82 2.87 -6.31
CA LYS A 54 -5.17 4.18 -6.17
C LYS A 54 -5.91 5.03 -5.15
N GLU A 55 -7.23 5.04 -5.22
CA GLU A 55 -8.07 5.71 -4.22
C GLU A 55 -7.87 5.12 -2.83
N LEU A 56 -7.78 3.79 -2.73
CA LEU A 56 -7.55 3.12 -1.47
C LEU A 56 -6.18 3.48 -0.88
N ALA A 57 -5.11 3.41 -1.67
CA ALA A 57 -3.77 3.78 -1.24
C ALA A 57 -3.73 5.24 -0.78
N ASN A 58 -4.36 6.16 -1.52
CA ASN A 58 -4.46 7.57 -1.14
C ASN A 58 -5.25 7.77 0.15
N LYS A 59 -6.36 7.05 0.38
CA LYS A 59 -7.12 7.11 1.65
C LYS A 59 -6.36 6.52 2.83
N VAL A 60 -5.64 5.43 2.61
CA VAL A 60 -4.85 4.74 3.64
C VAL A 60 -3.60 5.55 4.02
N LEU A 61 -3.02 6.27 3.07
CA LEU A 61 -1.76 6.97 3.27
C LEU A 61 -1.91 8.48 3.35
N GLU A 62 -3.13 8.99 3.20
CA GLU A 62 -3.48 10.42 3.20
C GLU A 62 -2.57 11.24 2.26
N GLU A 63 -2.10 10.62 1.17
CA GLU A 63 -1.11 11.20 0.24
C GLU A 63 0.25 11.56 0.87
N LYS A 64 0.50 11.14 2.11
CA LYS A 64 1.68 11.51 2.91
C LYS A 64 2.84 10.52 2.80
N TYR A 65 2.63 9.32 2.27
CA TYR A 65 3.63 8.24 2.29
C TYR A 65 3.71 7.49 0.98
N SER A 66 4.90 6.98 0.66
CA SER A 66 5.14 6.17 -0.53
C SER A 66 4.48 4.81 -0.44
N TYR A 67 4.03 4.32 -1.60
CA TYR A 67 3.46 3.00 -1.74
C TYR A 67 3.76 2.39 -3.08
N VAL A 68 3.78 1.07 -3.10
CA VAL A 68 3.92 0.24 -4.30
C VAL A 68 2.61 -0.49 -4.55
N VAL A 69 2.19 -0.49 -5.81
CA VAL A 69 0.92 -1.08 -6.23
C VAL A 69 1.06 -2.02 -7.45
N THR A 70 0.97 -3.34 -7.25
CA THR A 70 0.75 -4.38 -8.30
C THR A 70 -0.66 -5.03 -8.34
N THR A 71 -1.33 -5.02 -9.51
CA THR A 71 -2.67 -5.62 -9.72
C THR A 71 -2.49 -6.93 -10.46
N HIS A 72 -3.08 -8.01 -9.96
CA HIS A 72 -2.88 -9.37 -10.40
C HIS A 72 -4.22 -9.97 -10.86
N ILE A 73 -4.17 -10.82 -11.90
CA ILE A 73 -5.33 -11.52 -12.50
C ILE A 73 -5.11 -13.03 -12.66
N ASP A 74 -4.00 -13.55 -12.12
CA ASP A 74 -3.48 -14.90 -12.31
C ASP A 74 -4.29 -16.00 -11.61
N LYS A 75 -5.13 -15.65 -10.63
CA LYS A 75 -5.92 -16.61 -9.83
C LYS A 75 -7.39 -16.72 -10.24
N GLY A 76 -7.74 -16.32 -11.46
CA GLY A 76 -9.12 -16.30 -11.96
C GLY A 76 -10.00 -15.21 -11.35
N HIS A 77 -9.40 -14.29 -10.58
CA HIS A 77 -10.05 -13.10 -10.03
C HIS A 77 -9.01 -11.98 -9.87
N VAL A 78 -9.49 -10.73 -9.93
CA VAL A 78 -8.62 -9.57 -9.79
C VAL A 78 -8.28 -9.36 -8.32
N HIS A 79 -7.01 -9.17 -8.01
CA HIS A 79 -6.57 -8.79 -6.68
C HIS A 79 -5.41 -7.79 -6.72
N ASN A 80 -5.37 -6.93 -5.72
CA ASN A 80 -4.42 -5.84 -5.56
C ASN A 80 -3.52 -6.10 -4.35
N HIS A 81 -2.23 -5.83 -4.51
CA HIS A 81 -1.22 -5.90 -3.45
C HIS A 81 -0.60 -4.53 -3.14
N ILE A 82 -1.12 -3.79 -2.16
CA ILE A 82 -0.57 -2.48 -1.81
C ILE A 82 0.51 -2.68 -0.74
N ILE A 83 1.73 -2.23 -0.99
CA ILE A 83 2.82 -2.25 -0.01
C ILE A 83 3.14 -0.81 0.36
N CYS A 84 3.12 -0.48 1.65
CA CYS A 84 3.44 0.85 2.14
C CYS A 84 4.35 0.79 3.37
N ALA A 85 5.15 1.85 3.52
CA ALA A 85 5.98 2.04 4.70
C ALA A 85 5.08 2.31 5.92
N PRO A 86 5.53 1.94 7.14
CA PRO A 86 4.78 2.22 8.35
C PRO A 86 4.58 3.73 8.50
N THR A 87 3.35 4.14 8.79
CA THR A 87 2.96 5.54 8.92
C THR A 87 2.99 5.95 10.40
N PRO A 88 3.86 6.90 10.80
CA PRO A 88 3.87 7.45 12.14
C PRO A 88 2.48 7.91 12.60
N GLY A 89 2.02 7.39 13.74
CA GLY A 89 0.76 7.81 14.38
C GLY A 89 -0.54 7.20 13.84
N ARG A 90 -0.52 6.27 12.86
CA ARG A 90 -1.72 5.48 12.47
C ARG A 90 -1.60 4.05 13.01
N SER A 91 -2.62 3.63 13.77
CA SER A 91 -2.73 2.25 14.23
C SER A 91 -3.05 1.31 13.07
N GLU A 92 -2.62 0.05 13.18
CA GLU A 92 -2.98 -1.03 12.25
C GLU A 92 -4.50 -1.05 11.99
N SER A 93 -5.32 -0.80 13.02
CA SER A 93 -6.78 -0.70 12.92
C SER A 93 -7.32 0.39 11.98
N ALA A 94 -6.60 1.52 11.82
CA ALA A 94 -6.95 2.57 10.87
C ALA A 94 -6.62 2.17 9.42
N ILE A 95 -5.70 1.22 9.24
CA ILE A 95 -5.27 0.68 7.95
C ILE A 95 -6.11 -0.57 7.59
N THR A 96 -6.58 -1.35 8.58
CA THR A 96 -7.23 -2.66 8.38
C THR A 96 -8.75 -2.63 8.28
N SER A 97 -9.43 -1.49 8.44
CA SER A 97 -10.89 -1.46 8.45
C SER A 97 -11.47 -1.97 7.12
N GLY A 98 -11.95 -3.22 7.13
CA GLY A 98 -12.49 -3.92 5.95
C GLY A 98 -11.46 -4.60 5.03
N GLN A 99 -10.18 -4.69 5.41
CA GLN A 99 -9.12 -5.20 4.53
C GLN A 99 -8.19 -6.18 5.24
N ARG A 100 -7.72 -7.20 4.50
CA ARG A 100 -6.71 -8.12 4.99
C ARG A 100 -5.34 -7.45 4.88
N VAL A 101 -4.78 -7.08 6.02
CA VAL A 101 -3.41 -6.56 6.12
C VAL A 101 -2.51 -7.67 6.65
N VAL A 102 -1.38 -7.85 5.99
CA VAL A 102 -0.28 -8.69 6.45
C VAL A 102 0.83 -7.76 6.89
N SER A 103 1.22 -7.82 8.16
CA SER A 103 2.41 -7.13 8.65
C SER A 103 3.65 -7.91 8.19
N CYS A 104 4.65 -7.19 7.68
CA CYS A 104 5.91 -7.75 7.22
C CYS A 104 7.10 -7.22 8.04
#